data_AF-A0A353LL82-F1
#
_entry.id   AF-A0A353LL82-F1
#
_cell.length_a   1.000
_cell.length_b   1.000
_cell.length_c   1.000
_cell.angle_alpha   90.00
_cell.angle_beta   90.00
_cell.angle_gamma   90.00
#
_symmetry.space_group_name_H-M   'P 1'
#
loop_
_entity.id
_entity.type
_entity.pdbx_description
1 polymer ?
#
loop_
_entity_poly.entity_id
_entity_poly.type
_entity_poly.pdbx_seq_one_letter_code
_entity_poly.pdbx_strand_id
1 'polypeptide(L)' 'MNGVPTLAFSNTDPLGYNFSYREIWHTTRDLYNLSIPEYMDYTSVTQAVTVYNMANLKNLLPRDGIYIQE' A
#
# COMPACT_ATOMS: atom_id res chain seq x y z
N MET A 1 11.55 -13.98 12.39
CA MET A 1 12.69 -14.15 11.46
C MET A 1 13.04 -12.75 10.97
N ASN A 2 14.03 -12.09 11.59
CA ASN A 2 14.24 -10.64 11.42
C ASN A 2 15.34 -10.37 10.38
N GLY A 3 15.02 -10.64 9.11
CA GLY A 3 15.99 -10.54 8.01
C GLY A 3 16.01 -9.17 7.33
N VAL A 4 14.89 -8.81 6.70
CA VAL A 4 14.75 -7.60 5.88
C VAL A 4 13.56 -6.77 6.38
N PRO A 5 13.72 -5.48 6.68
CA PRO A 5 12.61 -4.60 7.03
C PRO A 5 11.64 -4.44 5.85
N THR A 6 10.33 -4.53 6.12
CA THR A 6 9.27 -4.38 5.13
C THR A 6 8.28 -3.30 5.56
N LEU A 7 7.83 -2.47 4.62
CA LEU A 7 6.77 -1.48 4.84
C LEU A 7 5.50 -1.97 4.14
N ALA A 8 4.39 -2.00 4.87
CA ALA A 8 3.08 -2.32 4.32
C ALA A 8 2.25 -1.05 4.14
N PHE A 9 1.61 -0.91 2.99
CA PHE A 9 0.58 0.11 2.78
C PHE A 9 -0.77 -0.48 3.15
N SER A 10 -1.55 0.26 3.94
CA SER A 10 -2.92 -0.11 4.25
C SER A 10 -3.88 0.47 3.22
N ASN A 11 -4.80 -0.35 2.74
CA ASN A 11 -5.88 0.12 1.89
C ASN A 11 -6.96 0.77 2.75
N THR A 12 -7.53 1.87 2.27
CA THR A 12 -8.63 2.60 2.93
C THR A 12 -9.61 3.09 1.86
N ASP A 13 -10.76 3.62 2.29
CA ASP A 13 -11.78 4.21 1.42
C ASP A 13 -11.88 5.73 1.66
N PRO A 14 -10.86 6.53 1.28
CA PRO A 14 -10.77 7.93 1.65
C PRO A 14 -11.85 8.83 1.04
N LEU A 15 -12.45 8.41 -0.08
CA LEU A 15 -13.55 9.14 -0.74
C LEU A 15 -14.94 8.59 -0.36
N GLY A 16 -15.02 7.55 0.46
CA GLY A 16 -16.27 7.03 1.00
C GLY A 16 -17.18 6.37 -0.04
N TYR A 17 -16.61 5.68 -1.03
CA TYR A 17 -17.39 4.93 -2.02
C TYR A 17 -18.07 3.68 -1.45
N ASN A 18 -17.82 3.37 -0.17
CA ASN A 18 -18.31 2.19 0.52
C ASN A 18 -17.88 0.89 -0.20
N PHE A 19 -16.66 0.90 -0.75
CA PHE A 19 -16.10 -0.24 -1.44
C PHE A 19 -15.62 -1.30 -0.44
N SER A 20 -16.06 -2.55 -0.63
CA SER A 20 -15.62 -3.68 0.19
C SER A 20 -14.80 -4.66 -0.64
N TYR A 21 -13.51 -4.79 -0.31
CA TYR A 21 -12.60 -5.72 -0.98
C TYR A 21 -13.12 -7.17 -0.96
N ARG A 22 -13.78 -7.58 0.13
CA ARG A 22 -14.31 -8.93 0.29
C ARG A 22 -15.50 -9.24 -0.60
N GLU A 23 -16.12 -8.25 -1.24
CA GLU A 23 -17.17 -8.47 -2.25
C GLU A 23 -16.63 -8.95 -3.59
N ILE A 24 -15.35 -8.67 -3.86
CA ILE A 24 -14.72 -8.98 -5.14
C ILE A 24 -13.67 -10.08 -5.01
N TRP A 25 -12.99 -10.16 -3.87
CA TRP A 25 -11.89 -11.09 -3.60
C TRP A 25 -12.28 -12.54 -3.88
N HIS A 26 -11.50 -13.20 -4.75
CA HIS A 26 -11.72 -14.60 -5.15
C HIS A 26 -13.11 -14.86 -5.77
N THR A 27 -13.67 -13.89 -6.48
CA THR A 27 -14.94 -14.02 -7.20
C THR A 27 -14.80 -13.63 -8.67
N THR A 28 -15.80 -13.96 -9.50
CA THR A 28 -15.87 -13.49 -10.90
C THR A 28 -16.20 -12.00 -11.01
N ARG A 29 -16.48 -11.32 -9.89
CA ARG A 29 -16.69 -9.87 -9.84
C ARG A 29 -15.38 -9.10 -9.82
N ASP A 30 -14.23 -9.74 -9.58
CA ASP A 30 -12.92 -9.11 -9.67
C ASP A 30 -12.59 -8.74 -11.12
N LEU A 31 -13.08 -7.58 -11.52
CA LEU A 31 -13.07 -7.05 -12.88
C LEU A 31 -12.44 -5.67 -12.88
N TYR A 32 -11.80 -5.30 -13.99
CA TYR A 32 -11.09 -4.02 -14.12
C TYR A 32 -11.97 -2.79 -13.84
N ASN A 33 -13.27 -2.85 -14.13
CA ASN A 33 -14.19 -1.75 -13.85
C ASN A 33 -14.46 -1.53 -12.35
N LEU A 34 -14.01 -2.43 -11.47
CA LEU A 34 -14.04 -2.23 -10.02
C LEU A 34 -12.76 -1.58 -9.49
N SER A 35 -11.75 -1.37 -10.33
CA SER A 35 -10.59 -0.56 -10.00
C SER A 35 -10.96 0.92 -10.02
N ILE A 36 -10.91 1.57 -8.86
CA ILE A 36 -11.30 2.97 -8.68
C ILE A 36 -10.14 3.87 -9.17
N PRO A 37 -10.32 4.67 -10.25
CA PRO A 37 -9.23 5.42 -10.88
C PRO A 37 -8.49 6.36 -9.93
N GLU A 38 -9.23 7.08 -9.10
CA GLU A 38 -8.70 8.03 -8.12
C GLU A 38 -7.82 7.32 -7.08
N TYR A 39 -8.17 6.09 -6.70
CA TYR A 39 -7.40 5.29 -5.74
C TYR A 39 -6.15 4.71 -6.38
N MET A 40 -6.22 4.32 -7.66
CA MET A 40 -5.04 3.90 -8.42
C MET A 40 -4.04 5.05 -8.56
N ASP A 41 -4.49 6.25 -8.92
CA ASP A 41 -3.63 7.43 -9.08
C ASP A 41 -2.96 7.79 -7.75
N TYR A 42 -3.76 7.94 -6.68
CA TYR A 42 -3.24 8.22 -5.33
C TYR A 42 -2.22 7.18 -4.88
N THR A 43 -2.55 5.89 -5.01
CA THR A 43 -1.65 4.80 -4.63
C THR A 43 -0.34 4.83 -5.40
N SER A 44 -0.40 5.10 -6.71
CA SER A 44 0.78 5.15 -7.56
C SER A 44 1.73 6.28 -7.14
N VAL A 45 1.19 7.48 -6.87
CA VAL A 45 1.97 8.63 -6.44
C VAL A 45 2.54 8.41 -5.03
N THR A 46 1.74 7.94 -4.08
CA THR A 46 2.19 7.68 -2.71
C THR A 46 3.33 6.66 -2.70
N GLN A 47 3.17 5.52 -3.38
CA GLN A 47 4.24 4.52 -3.43
C GLN A 47 5.49 5.05 -4.12
N ALA A 48 5.35 5.74 -5.26
CA ALA A 48 6.49 6.29 -5.99
C ALA A 48 7.29 7.29 -5.13
N VAL A 49 6.61 8.23 -4.48
CA VAL A 49 7.25 9.22 -3.61
C VAL A 49 7.90 8.57 -2.39
N THR A 50 7.21 7.61 -1.73
CA THR A 50 7.77 6.92 -0.56
C THR A 50 9.02 6.13 -0.93
N VAL A 51 8.96 5.31 -1.99
CA VAL A 51 10.10 4.47 -2.40
C VAL A 51 11.26 5.33 -2.91
N TYR A 52 10.97 6.36 -3.71
CA TYR A 52 12.00 7.28 -4.21
C TYR A 52 12.76 7.95 -3.06
N ASN A 53 12.05 8.51 -2.08
CA ASN A 53 12.71 9.17 -0.95
C ASN A 53 13.49 8.17 -0.09
N MET A 54 12.92 7.00 0.19
CA MET A 54 13.60 5.95 0.96
C MET A 54 14.88 5.48 0.29
N ALA A 55 14.88 5.31 -1.04
CA ALA A 55 16.05 4.91 -1.80
C ALA A 55 17.18 5.97 -1.81
N ASN A 56 16.84 7.23 -1.58
CA ASN A 56 17.76 8.36 -1.61
C ASN A 56 18.16 8.88 -0.22
N LEU A 57 17.81 8.17 0.86
CA LEU A 57 18.23 8.57 2.21
C LEU A 57 19.76 8.49 2.36
N LYS A 58 20.34 9.49 3.02
CA LYS A 58 21.78 9.53 3.31
C LYS A 58 22.23 8.40 4.24
N ASN A 59 21.32 7.93 5.09
CA ASN A 59 21.56 6.87 6.07
C ASN A 59 20.42 5.85 5.99
N LEU A 60 20.72 4.60 6.33
CA LEU A 60 19.70 3.56 6.44
C LEU A 60 18.69 3.91 7.54
N LEU A 61 17.42 3.57 7.33
CA LEU A 61 16.40 3.71 8.36
C LEU A 61 16.69 2.76 9.54
N PRO A 62 16.47 3.22 10.79
CA PRO A 62 16.56 2.35 11.96
C PRO A 62 15.62 1.16 11.85
N ARG A 63 16.12 -0.04 12.13
CA ARG A 63 15.36 -1.29 11.98
C ARG A 63 14.27 -1.43 13.05
N ASP A 64 14.56 -0.98 14.27
CA ASP A 64 13.73 -1.20 15.46
C ASP A 64 12.35 -0.51 15.40
N GLY A 65 12.14 0.40 14.45
CA GLY A 65 10.85 1.08 14.20
C GLY A 65 10.16 0.71 12.88
N ILE A 66 10.76 -0.16 12.06
CA ILE A 66 10.19 -0.64 10.78
C ILE A 66 9.74 -2.09 10.88
N TYR A 67 10.34 -2.86 11.79
CA TYR A 67 9.79 -4.16 12.15
C TYR A 67 8.49 -3.97 12.92
N ILE A 68 7.37 -4.19 12.26
CA ILE A 68 6.12 -4.48 12.96
C ILE A 68 6.31 -5.88 13.55
N GLN A 69 6.35 -5.98 14.88
CA GLN A 69 6.37 -7.26 15.57
C GLN A 69 4.99 -7.89 15.36
N GLU A 70 4.92 -9.04 14.68
CA GLU A 70 3.69 -9.84 14.56
C GLU A 70 3.17 -10.27 15.94
#